data_AF-A0A6M1T1F5-F1
#
_entry.id   AF-A0A6M1T1F5-F1
#
_cell.length_a   1.000
_cell.length_b   1.000
_cell.length_c   1.000
_cell.angle_alpha   90.00
_cell.angle_beta   90.00
_cell.angle_gamma   90.00
#
_symmetry.space_group_name_H-M   'P 1'
#
loop_
_entity.id
_entity.type
_entity.pdbx_description
1 polymer ?
#
loop_
_entity_poly.entity_id
_entity_poly.type
_entity_poly.pdbx_seq_one_letter_code
_entity_poly.pdbx_strand_id
1 'polypeptide(L)'
;MFLGATCNGIIALSHIGCIIFGEAWYRFLGAGEKMAQMAEKGMAYPTVITSIITVIFIIWMLYALSGTGLIPKLPLLRTGLSIITAIYIGRGIFFFLLMPYFPGNSILFWIVSSAICLIIGIIHLLGLTQL
;
A
#
# COMPACT_ATOMS: atom_id res chain seq x y z
N MET A 1 -8.00 -8.52 -12.54
CA MET A 1 -7.05 -7.38 -12.55
C MET A 1 -7.69 -6.03 -12.19
N PHE A 2 -8.88 -5.68 -12.71
CA PHE A 2 -9.54 -4.39 -12.41
C PHE A 2 -9.72 -4.11 -10.91
N LEU A 3 -10.22 -5.09 -10.15
CA LEU A 3 -10.38 -4.95 -8.70
C LEU A 3 -9.03 -4.66 -8.00
N GLY A 4 -7.95 -5.30 -8.43
CA GLY A 4 -6.59 -5.05 -7.93
C GLY A 4 -6.15 -3.62 -8.18
N ALA A 5 -6.44 -3.07 -9.37
CA ALA A 5 -6.19 -1.66 -9.66
C ALA A 5 -6.98 -0.73 -8.73
N THR A 6 -8.29 -0.96 -8.59
CA THR A 6 -9.15 -0.15 -7.71
C THR A 6 -8.65 -0.16 -6.26
N CYS A 7 -8.28 -1.33 -5.72
CA CYS A 7 -7.73 -1.42 -4.37
C CYS A 7 -6.42 -0.64 -4.21
N ASN A 8 -5.49 -0.76 -5.15
CA ASN A 8 -4.24 0.03 -5.13
C ASN A 8 -4.53 1.54 -5.18
N GLY A 9 -5.50 1.97 -6.01
CA GLY A 9 -5.93 3.35 -6.10
C GLY A 9 -6.50 3.90 -4.79
N ILE A 10 -7.37 3.13 -4.12
CA ILE A 10 -7.93 3.50 -2.81
C ILE A 10 -6.81 3.65 -1.78
N ILE A 11 -5.84 2.74 -1.76
CA ILE A 11 -4.70 2.83 -0.83
C ILE A 11 -3.85 4.08 -1.12
N ALA A 12 -3.56 4.36 -2.38
CA ALA A 12 -2.83 5.58 -2.76
C ALA A 12 -3.57 6.84 -2.29
N LEU A 13 -4.89 6.90 -2.48
CA LEU A 13 -5.72 8.01 -1.99
C LEU A 13 -5.69 8.15 -0.46
N SER A 14 -5.71 7.03 0.27
CA SER A 14 -5.58 7.07 1.74
C SER A 14 -4.25 7.67 2.19
N HIS A 15 -3.14 7.38 1.48
CA HIS A 15 -1.83 7.98 1.78
C HIS A 15 -1.75 9.45 1.40
N ILE A 16 -2.38 9.87 0.30
CA ILE A 16 -2.56 11.28 -0.04
C ILE A 16 -3.34 12.00 1.07
N GLY A 17 -4.38 11.34 1.61
CA GLY A 17 -5.11 11.85 2.77
C GLY A 17 -4.20 12.12 3.97
N CYS A 18 -3.26 11.24 4.30
CA CYS A 18 -2.27 11.51 5.36
C CYS A 18 -1.42 12.76 5.09
N ILE A 19 -1.07 13.01 3.83
CA ILE A 19 -0.27 14.19 3.45
C ILE A 19 -1.09 15.47 3.61
N ILE A 20 -2.36 15.45 3.20
CA ILE A 20 -3.24 16.63 3.20
C ILE A 20 -3.77 16.94 4.60
N PHE A 21 -4.19 15.92 5.35
CA PHE A 21 -4.85 16.08 6.65
C PHE A 21 -3.91 15.88 7.85
N GLY A 22 -2.64 15.57 7.60
CA GLY A 22 -1.58 15.61 8.60
C GLY A 22 -1.74 14.62 9.75
N GLU A 23 -1.34 15.06 10.95
CA GLU A 23 -1.18 14.25 12.16
C GLU A 23 -2.44 13.49 12.57
N ALA A 24 -3.63 14.07 12.36
CA ALA A 24 -4.90 13.44 12.69
C ALA A 24 -5.11 12.14 11.90
N TRP A 25 -4.76 12.14 10.61
CA TRP A 25 -4.85 10.96 9.75
C TRP A 25 -3.78 9.93 10.05
N TYR A 26 -2.55 10.36 10.37
CA TYR A 26 -1.51 9.42 10.83
C TYR A 26 -1.92 8.68 12.11
N ARG A 27 -2.55 9.37 13.07
CA ARG A 27 -3.10 8.73 14.29
C ARG A 27 -4.28 7.84 13.97
N PHE A 28 -5.24 8.33 13.18
CA PHE A 28 -6.45 7.58 12.79
C PHE A 28 -6.12 6.26 12.08
N LEU A 29 -5.20 6.29 11.11
CA LEU A 29 -4.76 5.09 10.41
C LEU A 29 -3.80 4.24 11.24
N GLY A 30 -3.30 4.74 12.37
CA GLY A 30 -2.44 3.97 13.28
C GLY A 30 -0.98 3.86 12.85
N ALA A 31 -0.47 4.85 12.08
CA ALA A 31 0.93 4.97 11.65
C ALA A 31 1.91 5.36 12.78
N GLY A 32 1.41 5.35 14.02
CA GLY A 32 2.14 5.57 15.25
C GLY A 32 2.33 7.04 15.64
N GLU A 33 2.43 7.27 16.95
CA GLU A 33 2.47 8.62 17.52
C GLU A 33 3.71 9.39 17.08
N LYS A 34 4.84 8.70 16.84
CA LYS A 34 6.05 9.33 16.32
C LYS A 34 5.81 9.98 14.95
N MET A 35 5.14 9.29 14.02
CA MET A 35 4.84 9.84 12.69
C MET A 35 3.90 11.05 12.79
N ALA A 36 2.87 10.94 13.63
CA ALA A 36 1.92 12.02 13.87
C ALA A 36 2.59 13.27 14.45
N GLN A 37 3.41 13.13 15.49
CA GLN A 37 4.15 14.25 16.08
C GLN A 37 5.14 14.87 15.09
N MET A 38 5.73 14.07 14.21
CA MET A 38 6.62 14.60 13.18
C MET A 38 5.84 15.47 12.18
N ALA A 39 4.63 15.06 11.80
CA ALA A 39 3.75 15.82 10.92
C ALA A 39 3.26 17.11 11.59
N GLU A 40 2.86 17.02 12.87
CA GLU A 40 2.42 18.17 13.68
C GLU A 40 3.52 19.24 13.81
N LYS A 41 4.79 18.81 13.90
CA LYS A 41 5.97 19.69 13.92
C LYS A 41 6.36 20.24 12.54
N GLY A 42 5.61 19.93 11.49
CA GLY A 42 5.91 20.36 10.11
C GLY A 42 7.18 19.74 9.52
N MET A 43 7.66 18.60 10.06
CA MET A 43 8.84 17.94 9.50
C MET A 43 8.50 17.32 8.14
N ALA A 44 9.43 17.39 7.19
CA ALA A 44 9.22 16.84 5.85
C ALA A 44 9.16 15.30 5.81
N TYR A 45 9.70 14.62 6.83
CA TYR A 45 9.87 13.17 6.83
C TYR A 45 8.57 12.38 6.60
N PRO A 46 7.46 12.62 7.33
CA PRO A 46 6.19 11.91 7.09
C PRO A 46 5.68 12.09 5.66
N THR A 47 5.72 13.33 5.16
CA THR A 47 5.27 13.67 3.80
C THR A 47 6.12 12.99 2.73
N VAL A 48 7.45 12.98 2.88
CA VAL A 48 8.36 12.32 1.93
C VAL A 48 8.10 10.81 1.89
N ILE A 49 8.04 10.15 3.04
CA ILE A 49 7.83 8.69 3.10
C ILE A 49 6.45 8.31 2.57
N THR A 50 5.39 9.02 2.96
CA THR A 50 4.03 8.74 2.45
C THR A 50 3.89 9.04 0.96
N SER A 51 4.60 10.04 0.43
CA SER A 51 4.63 10.32 -1.01
C SER A 51 5.29 9.18 -1.78
N ILE A 52 6.42 8.65 -1.29
CA ILE A 52 7.09 7.49 -1.89
C ILE A 52 6.13 6.28 -1.91
N ILE A 53 5.47 5.99 -0.79
CA ILE A 53 4.51 4.89 -0.69
C ILE A 53 3.33 5.09 -1.65
N THR A 54 2.81 6.32 -1.74
CA THR A 54 1.74 6.70 -2.68
C THR A 54 2.13 6.39 -4.11
N VAL A 55 3.33 6.81 -4.54
CA VAL A 55 3.84 6.56 -5.90
C VAL A 55 3.96 5.06 -6.18
N ILE A 56 4.45 4.27 -5.21
CA ILE A 56 4.53 2.81 -5.34
C ILE A 56 3.14 2.22 -5.60
N PHE A 57 2.12 2.61 -4.84
CA PHE A 57 0.75 2.12 -5.05
C PHE A 57 0.13 2.59 -6.37
N ILE A 58 0.44 3.81 -6.83
CA ILE A 58 0.04 4.29 -8.16
C ILE A 58 0.68 3.42 -9.25
N ILE A 59 1.98 3.11 -9.14
CA ILE A 59 2.65 2.21 -10.09
C ILE A 59 1.96 0.85 -10.10
N TRP A 60 1.64 0.27 -8.94
CA TRP A 60 0.96 -1.02 -8.87
C TRP A 60 -0.46 -0.98 -9.45
N MET A 61 -1.18 0.13 -9.23
CA MET A 61 -2.46 0.39 -9.89
C MET A 61 -2.32 0.38 -11.41
N LEU A 62 -1.30 1.06 -11.95
CA LEU A 62 -1.03 1.11 -13.39
C LEU A 62 -0.67 -0.29 -13.94
N TYR A 63 0.15 -1.07 -13.24
CA TYR A 63 0.42 -2.47 -13.62
C TYR A 63 -0.87 -3.31 -13.63
N ALA A 64 -1.74 -3.17 -12.63
CA ALA A 64 -3.01 -3.89 -12.59
C ALA A 64 -3.98 -3.43 -13.70
N LEU A 65 -4.05 -2.14 -14.03
CA LEU A 65 -4.83 -1.62 -15.16
C LEU A 65 -4.28 -2.10 -16.50
N SER A 66 -2.95 -2.17 -16.64
CA SER A 66 -2.32 -2.73 -17.83
C SER A 66 -2.71 -4.19 -18.03
N GLY A 67 -2.87 -4.93 -16.93
CA GLY A 67 -3.40 -6.29 -16.94
C GLY A 67 -4.88 -6.44 -17.31
N THR A 68 -5.68 -5.37 -17.34
CA THR A 68 -7.05 -5.44 -17.86
C THR A 68 -7.14 -5.15 -19.36
N GLY A 69 -6.05 -4.70 -19.98
CA GLY A 69 -6.05 -4.19 -21.35
C GLY A 69 -6.65 -2.78 -21.50
N LEU A 70 -7.00 -2.10 -20.41
CA LEU A 70 -7.56 -0.74 -20.46
C LEU A 70 -6.49 0.32 -20.78
N ILE A 71 -5.22 0.04 -20.47
CA ILE A 71 -4.07 0.87 -20.83
C ILE A 71 -3.04 0.01 -21.59
N PRO A 72 -2.06 0.62 -22.30
CA PRO A 72 -1.01 -0.12 -22.98
C PRO A 72 -0.27 -1.10 -22.07
N LYS A 73 0.21 -2.21 -22.66
CA LYS A 73 0.99 -3.21 -21.94
C LYS A 73 2.30 -2.59 -21.43
N LEU A 74 2.45 -2.55 -20.11
CA LEU A 74 3.66 -2.11 -19.44
C LEU A 74 4.76 -3.18 -19.59
N PRO A 75 6.05 -2.77 -19.55
CA PRO A 75 7.16 -3.71 -19.66
C PRO A 75 7.10 -4.74 -18.53
N LEU A 76 7.44 -5.99 -18.85
CA LEU A 76 7.51 -7.09 -17.87
C LEU A 76 6.22 -7.30 -17.07
N LEU A 77 5.04 -7.00 -17.65
CA LEU A 77 3.74 -7.01 -16.97
C LEU A 77 3.50 -8.22 -16.07
N ARG A 78 3.66 -9.44 -16.59
CA ARG A 78 3.44 -10.67 -15.83
C ARG A 78 4.41 -10.81 -14.66
N THR A 79 5.68 -10.48 -14.87
CA THR A 79 6.71 -10.50 -13.82
C THR A 79 6.43 -9.42 -12.77
N GLY A 80 6.09 -8.20 -13.18
CA GLY A 80 5.73 -7.11 -12.27
C GLY A 80 4.53 -7.46 -11.40
N LEU A 81 3.45 -7.97 -12.00
CA LEU A 81 2.27 -8.43 -11.26
C LEU A 81 2.58 -9.61 -10.33
N SER A 82 3.46 -10.53 -10.73
CA SER A 82 3.91 -11.63 -9.86
C SER A 82 4.66 -11.11 -8.64
N ILE A 83 5.56 -10.14 -8.83
CA ILE A 83 6.30 -9.50 -7.73
C ILE A 83 5.35 -8.74 -6.80
N ILE A 84 4.43 -7.95 -7.34
CA ILE A 84 3.42 -7.22 -6.56
C ILE A 84 2.58 -8.19 -5.72
N THR A 85 2.14 -9.29 -6.32
CA THR A 85 1.39 -10.36 -5.63
C THR A 85 2.21 -10.93 -4.47
N ALA A 86 3.47 -11.27 -4.71
CA ALA A 86 4.37 -11.81 -3.69
C ALA A 86 4.60 -10.81 -2.55
N ILE A 87 4.75 -9.52 -2.85
CA ILE A 87 4.91 -8.48 -1.84
C ILE A 87 3.65 -8.37 -0.98
N TYR A 88 2.45 -8.35 -1.58
CA TYR A 88 1.20 -8.27 -0.83
C TYR A 88 0.98 -9.47 0.09
N ILE A 89 1.17 -10.68 -0.43
CA ILE A 89 1.05 -11.92 0.34
C ILE A 89 2.11 -11.95 1.44
N GLY A 90 3.38 -11.67 1.09
CA GLY A 90 4.48 -11.67 2.04
C GLY A 90 4.27 -10.68 3.16
N ARG A 91 3.88 -9.43 2.84
CA ARG A 91 3.55 -8.41 3.84
C ARG A 91 2.38 -8.87 4.72
N GLY A 92 1.36 -9.47 4.13
CA GLY A 92 0.18 -9.94 4.86
C GLY A 92 0.44 -11.11 5.82
N ILE A 93 1.32 -12.05 5.44
CA ILE A 93 1.66 -13.23 6.27
C ILE A 93 2.74 -12.90 7.29
N PHE A 94 3.80 -12.22 6.85
CA PHE A 94 5.03 -12.01 7.63
C PHE A 94 5.08 -10.66 8.35
N PHE A 95 3.93 -10.01 8.56
CA PHE A 95 3.87 -8.69 9.21
C PHE A 95 4.50 -8.67 10.61
N PHE A 96 4.44 -9.77 11.35
CA PHE A 96 5.07 -9.90 12.67
C PHE A 96 6.60 -9.75 12.61
N LEU A 97 7.25 -10.07 11.49
CA LEU A 97 8.68 -9.83 11.29
C LEU A 97 9.00 -8.35 11.06
N LEU A 98 8.02 -7.56 10.61
CA LEU A 98 8.17 -6.12 10.37
C LEU A 98 7.89 -5.28 11.62
N MET A 99 7.08 -5.76 12.56
CA MET A 99 6.71 -5.02 13.78
C MET A 99 7.90 -4.43 14.55
N PRO A 100 9.02 -5.15 14.78
CA PRO A 100 10.14 -4.61 15.56
C PRO A 100 10.82 -3.40 14.90
N TYR A 101 10.74 -3.28 13.58
CA TYR A 101 11.39 -2.20 12.81
C TYR A 101 10.55 -0.92 12.75
N PHE A 102 9.24 -1.02 13.01
CA PHE A 102 8.31 0.11 13.01
C PHE A 102 7.58 0.21 14.35
N PRO A 103 8.32 0.47 15.45
CA PRO A 103 7.72 0.60 16.77
C PRO A 103 6.79 1.83 16.82
N GLY A 104 5.66 1.68 17.50
CA GLY A 104 4.67 2.74 17.69
C GLY A 104 3.42 2.60 16.81
N ASN A 105 3.46 1.78 15.75
CA ASN A 105 2.26 1.41 15.01
C ASN A 105 1.30 0.62 15.92
N SER A 106 -0.01 0.88 15.81
CA SER A 106 -1.01 0.19 16.64
C SER A 106 -1.16 -1.28 16.23
N ILE A 107 -1.53 -2.15 17.17
CA ILE A 107 -1.80 -3.55 16.86
C ILE A 107 -2.96 -3.69 15.86
N LEU A 108 -3.97 -2.82 15.98
CA LEU A 108 -5.10 -2.78 15.06
C LEU A 108 -4.64 -2.44 13.64
N PHE A 109 -3.74 -1.47 13.49
CA PHE A 109 -3.13 -1.15 12.19
C PHE A 109 -2.47 -2.40 11.61
N TRP A 110 -1.63 -3.09 12.37
CA TRP A 110 -0.94 -4.28 11.90
C TRP A 110 -1.90 -5.36 11.41
N ILE A 111 -2.93 -5.69 12.19
CA ILE A 111 -3.89 -6.74 11.84
C ILE A 111 -4.72 -6.32 10.61
N VAL A 112 -5.34 -5.14 10.65
CA VAL A 112 -6.25 -4.65 9.59
C VAL A 112 -5.49 -4.50 8.28
N SER A 113 -4.35 -3.81 8.31
CA SER A 113 -3.58 -3.60 7.08
C SER A 113 -3.02 -4.91 6.53
N SER A 114 -2.70 -5.90 7.38
CA SER A 114 -2.18 -7.20 6.90
C SER A 114 -3.29 -8.04 6.27
N ALA A 115 -4.49 -8.02 6.86
CA ALA A 115 -5.67 -8.62 6.26
C ALA A 115 -5.98 -7.98 4.90
N ILE A 116 -5.94 -6.64 4.80
CA ILE A 116 -6.12 -5.93 3.53
C ILE A 116 -5.05 -6.36 2.51
N CYS A 117 -3.78 -6.41 2.90
CA CYS A 117 -2.70 -6.85 2.01
C CYS A 117 -2.89 -8.31 1.55
N LEU A 118 -3.30 -9.22 2.42
CA LEU A 118 -3.63 -10.60 2.05
C LEU A 118 -4.76 -10.67 1.03
N ILE A 119 -5.87 -9.96 1.28
CA ILE A 119 -7.03 -9.92 0.39
C ILE A 119 -6.62 -9.39 -0.98
N ILE A 120 -5.86 -8.29 -1.03
CA ILE A 120 -5.39 -7.71 -2.30
C ILE A 120 -4.38 -8.64 -2.98
N GLY A 121 -3.53 -9.33 -2.23
CA GLY A 121 -2.62 -10.34 -2.75
C GLY A 121 -3.37 -11.49 -3.45
N ILE A 122 -4.44 -12.00 -2.83
CA ILE A 122 -5.30 -13.03 -3.42
C ILE A 122 -6.00 -12.49 -4.69
N ILE A 123 -6.51 -11.25 -4.67
CA ILE A 123 -7.11 -10.61 -5.84
C ILE A 123 -6.11 -10.51 -7.00
N HIS A 124 -4.85 -10.14 -6.72
CA HIS A 124 -3.81 -10.10 -7.75
C HIS A 124 -3.44 -11.49 -8.24
N LEU A 125 -3.34 -12.48 -7.35
CA LEU A 125 -3.04 -13.86 -7.71
C LEU A 125 -4.10 -14.44 -8.65
N LEU A 126 -5.38 -14.30 -8.31
CA LEU A 126 -6.49 -14.74 -9.15
C LEU A 126 -6.51 -13.98 -10.48
N GLY A 127 -6.28 -12.67 -10.45
CA GLY A 127 -6.17 -11.88 -11.67
C GLY A 127 -5.00 -12.30 -12.56
N LEU A 128 -3.89 -12.76 -11.98
CA LEU A 128 -2.69 -13.19 -12.70
C LEU A 128 -2.91 -14.54 -13.38
N THR A 129 -3.71 -15.42 -12.79
CA THR A 129 -4.12 -16.69 -13.42
C THR A 129 -5.08 -16.52 -14.59
N GLN A 130 -5.72 -15.35 -14.70
CA GLN A 130 -6.66 -14.99 -15.77
C GLN A 130 -6.00 -14.18 -16.90
N LEU A 131 -4.69 -13.90 -16.78
CA LEU A 131 -3.91 -13.06 -17.69
C LEU A 131 -3.20 -13.89 -18.76
#